data_AF-A0A964I4E0-F1
#
_entry.id   AF-A0A964I4E0-F1
#
_cell.length_a   1.000
_cell.length_b   1.000
_cell.length_c   1.000
_cell.angle_alpha   90.00
_cell.angle_beta   90.00
_cell.angle_gamma   90.00
#
_symmetry.space_group_name_H-M   'P 1'
#
loop_
_entity.id
_entity.type
_entity.pdbx_description
1 polymer ?
#
loop_
_entity_poly.entity_id
_entity_poly.type
_entity_poly.pdbx_seq_one_letter_code
_entity_poly.pdbx_strand_id
1 'polypeptide(L)'
;MTALVAASVAAQTPAVITVTSATVKANETIPKDHTADGRNVSPALAWSGAPAATKQFALVFDDPDVVFGGQTFVHWVIYKIPGTAKGLPGELPMGA
;
A
#
# COMPACT_ATOMS: atom_id res chain seq x y z
N MET A 1 -39.39 -25.23 -3.92
CA MET A 1 -39.06 -24.52 -2.67
C MET A 1 -37.56 -24.27 -2.71
N THR A 2 -37.14 -23.11 -3.22
CA THR A 2 -35.72 -22.80 -3.45
C THR A 2 -35.32 -21.74 -2.45
N ALA A 3 -34.50 -22.11 -1.46
CA ALA A 3 -34.02 -21.16 -0.47
C ALA A 3 -32.84 -20.37 -1.06
N LEU A 4 -32.97 -19.04 -1.09
CA LEU A 4 -31.86 -18.13 -1.31
C LEU A 4 -30.96 -18.21 -0.06
N VAL A 5 -29.73 -18.71 -0.20
CA VAL A 5 -28.71 -18.51 0.83
C VAL A 5 -28.13 -17.12 0.61
N ALA A 6 -28.58 -16.15 1.41
CA ALA A 6 -27.88 -14.89 1.54
C ALA A 6 -26.50 -15.18 2.16
N ALA A 7 -25.43 -15.00 1.38
CA ALA A 7 -24.09 -15.00 1.94
C ALA A 7 -23.99 -13.84 2.93
N SER A 8 -23.97 -14.15 4.22
CA SER A 8 -23.67 -13.17 5.25
C SER A 8 -22.26 -12.63 4.98
N VAL A 9 -22.16 -11.35 4.61
CA VAL A 9 -20.89 -10.63 4.72
C VAL A 9 -20.71 -10.41 6.20
N ALA A 10 -20.07 -11.36 6.88
CA ALA A 10 -19.58 -11.14 8.22
C ALA A 10 -18.74 -9.86 8.18
N ALA A 11 -19.15 -8.86 8.94
CA ALA A 11 -18.35 -7.67 9.18
C ALA A 11 -17.02 -8.14 9.78
N GLN A 12 -15.98 -8.23 8.96
CA GLN A 12 -14.65 -8.54 9.41
C GLN A 12 -14.20 -7.35 10.25
N THR A 13 -13.90 -7.61 11.52
CA THR A 13 -13.15 -6.73 12.43
C THR A 13 -12.09 -5.95 11.63
N PRO A 14 -11.79 -4.67 11.94
CA PRO A 14 -10.71 -3.97 11.24
C PRO A 14 -9.46 -4.86 11.25
N ALA A 15 -9.13 -5.35 10.07
CA ALA A 15 -8.01 -6.25 9.89
C ALA A 15 -6.78 -5.37 9.93
N VAL A 16 -5.91 -5.60 10.91
CA VAL A 16 -4.62 -4.92 10.96
C VAL A 16 -3.81 -5.45 9.78
N ILE A 17 -3.61 -4.60 8.78
CA ILE A 17 -2.72 -4.88 7.67
C ILE A 17 -1.32 -4.46 8.11
N THR A 18 -0.40 -5.42 8.16
CA THR A 18 1.01 -5.13 8.43
C THR A 18 1.69 -4.86 7.10
N VAL A 19 2.45 -3.76 6.99
CA VAL A 19 3.25 -3.40 5.82
C VAL A 19 4.72 -3.36 6.22
N THR A 20 5.58 -3.99 5.43
CA THR A 20 7.03 -4.06 5.68
C THR A 20 7.83 -3.80 4.42
N SER A 21 9.08 -3.38 4.60
CA SER A 21 10.09 -3.30 3.56
C SER A 21 11.43 -3.79 4.09
N ALA A 22 12.25 -4.38 3.22
CA ALA A 22 13.61 -4.77 3.58
C ALA A 22 14.56 -3.57 3.67
N THR A 23 14.25 -2.47 2.97
CA THR A 23 15.11 -1.28 2.87
C THR A 23 14.56 -0.10 3.65
N VAL A 24 13.23 0.08 3.71
CA VAL A 24 12.59 1.17 4.46
C VAL A 24 12.03 0.65 5.78
N LYS A 25 12.53 1.20 6.89
CA LYS A 25 12.07 0.83 8.24
C LYS A 25 11.15 1.90 8.79
N ALA A 26 10.11 1.48 9.51
CA ALA A 26 9.16 2.39 10.13
C ALA A 26 9.87 3.32 11.11
N ASN A 27 9.60 4.63 10.99
CA ASN A 27 10.18 5.69 11.83
C ASN A 27 11.71 5.82 11.77
N GLU A 28 12.34 5.30 10.72
CA GLU A 28 13.76 5.51 10.44
C GLU A 28 13.95 6.38 9.20
N THR A 29 15.16 6.92 9.04
CA THR A 29 15.53 7.67 7.84
C THR A 29 15.39 6.80 6.59
N ILE A 30 14.68 7.30 5.58
CA ILE A 30 14.55 6.64 4.28
C ILE A 30 15.94 6.54 3.63
N PRO A 31 16.38 5.33 3.20
CA PRO A 31 17.65 5.17 2.50
C PRO A 31 17.72 6.03 1.23
N LYS A 32 18.91 6.58 0.95
CA LYS A 32 19.16 7.53 -0.17
C LYS A 32 18.66 7.04 -1.53
N ASP A 33 18.70 5.73 -1.80
CA ASP A 33 18.18 5.17 -3.05
C ASP A 33 16.70 5.45 -3.31
N HIS A 34 15.91 5.64 -2.24
CA HIS A 34 14.48 5.90 -2.28
C HIS A 34 14.15 7.39 -2.12
N THR A 35 15.13 8.29 -2.25
CA THR A 35 14.93 9.75 -2.17
C THR A 35 15.31 10.43 -3.48
N ALA A 36 14.93 11.70 -3.62
CA ALA A 36 15.29 12.53 -4.77
C ALA A 36 16.81 12.77 -4.89
N ASP A 37 17.58 12.60 -3.81
CA ASP A 37 19.04 12.75 -3.80
C ASP A 37 19.80 11.49 -4.23
N GLY A 38 19.08 10.40 -4.52
CA GLY A 38 19.65 9.14 -4.98
C GLY A 38 19.00 8.66 -6.28
N ARG A 39 18.74 7.37 -6.37
CA ARG A 39 18.17 6.74 -7.57
C ARG A 39 16.68 7.05 -7.76
N ASN A 40 16.02 7.55 -6.72
CA ASN A 40 14.59 7.86 -6.70
C ASN A 40 13.72 6.65 -7.12
N VAL A 41 14.09 5.45 -6.68
CA VAL A 41 13.40 4.20 -7.01
C VAL A 41 12.47 3.74 -5.89
N SER A 42 11.42 2.99 -6.23
CA SER A 42 10.50 2.49 -5.20
C SER A 42 11.10 1.43 -4.29
N PRO A 43 10.80 1.44 -2.97
CA PRO A 43 11.13 0.32 -2.11
C PRO A 43 10.23 -0.87 -2.44
N ALA A 44 10.77 -2.08 -2.27
CA ALA A 44 9.93 -3.27 -2.25
C ALA A 44 9.06 -3.23 -0.98
N LEU A 45 7.79 -3.53 -1.13
CA LEU A 45 6.81 -3.58 -0.04
C LEU A 45 6.21 -4.97 0.04
N ALA A 46 6.02 -5.46 1.26
CA ALA A 46 5.25 -6.66 1.54
C ALA A 46 4.12 -6.33 2.51
N TRP A 47 3.02 -7.06 2.42
CA TRP A 47 1.93 -6.92 3.38
C TRP A 47 1.27 -8.24 3.75
N SER A 48 0.70 -8.27 4.95
CA SER A 48 -0.01 -9.41 5.51
C SER A 48 -1.20 -8.97 6.36
N GLY A 49 -2.06 -9.91 6.75
CA GLY A 49 -3.23 -9.62 7.60
C GLY A 49 -4.46 -9.12 6.86
N ALA A 50 -4.44 -9.05 5.52
CA ALA A 50 -5.62 -8.63 4.75
C ALA A 50 -6.81 -9.61 4.90
N PRO A 51 -8.05 -9.10 4.98
CA PRO A 51 -9.28 -9.89 4.98
C PRO A 51 -9.30 -10.93 3.85
N ALA A 52 -9.80 -12.15 4.12
CA ALA A 52 -9.86 -13.20 3.10
C ALA A 52 -10.73 -12.81 1.88
N ALA A 53 -11.71 -11.91 2.11
CA ALA A 53 -12.59 -11.40 1.07
C ALA A 53 -12.03 -10.21 0.27
N THR A 54 -10.78 -9.78 0.54
CA THR A 54 -10.16 -8.62 -0.14
C THR A 54 -10.18 -8.81 -1.64
N LYS A 55 -10.76 -7.85 -2.37
CA LYS A 55 -10.83 -7.88 -3.82
C LYS A 55 -9.65 -7.18 -4.47
N GLN A 56 -9.29 -6.01 -3.94
CA GLN A 56 -8.20 -5.19 -4.43
C GLN A 56 -7.57 -4.39 -3.29
N PHE A 57 -6.33 -3.98 -3.47
CA PHE A 57 -5.65 -3.00 -2.62
C PHE A 57 -5.44 -1.68 -3.38
N ALA A 58 -5.26 -0.62 -2.61
CA ALA A 58 -4.67 0.64 -3.04
C ALA A 58 -3.51 0.98 -2.09
N LEU A 59 -2.49 1.62 -2.63
CA LEU A 59 -1.34 2.16 -1.90
C LEU A 59 -1.27 3.67 -2.17
N VAL A 60 -1.19 4.44 -1.09
CA VAL A 60 -0.86 5.87 -1.12
C VAL A 60 0.44 6.02 -0.35
N PHE A 61 1.42 6.69 -0.94
CA PHE A 61 2.66 7.06 -0.28
C PHE A 61 2.72 8.60 -0.27
N ASP A 62 2.43 9.21 0.87
CA ASP A 62 2.30 10.64 1.04
C ASP A 62 3.30 11.20 2.07
N ASP A 63 3.66 12.47 1.88
CA ASP A 63 4.53 13.23 2.78
C ASP A 63 3.71 14.39 3.38
N PRO A 64 3.21 14.24 4.61
CA PRO A 64 2.43 15.27 5.29
C PRO A 64 3.27 16.47 5.75
N ASP A 65 4.60 16.35 5.79
CA ASP A 65 5.48 17.44 6.19
C ASP A 65 5.72 18.42 5.03
N VAL A 66 5.52 17.96 3.78
CA VAL A 66 5.59 18.79 2.59
C VAL A 66 4.21 19.35 2.25
N VAL A 67 4.01 20.62 2.61
CA VAL A 67 2.77 21.35 2.32
C VAL A 67 2.97 22.28 1.14
N PHE A 68 2.48 21.89 -0.05
CA PHE A 68 2.39 22.77 -1.21
C PHE A 68 0.98 23.34 -1.32
N GLY A 69 0.82 24.66 -1.15
CA GLY A 69 -0.48 25.32 -1.27
C GLY A 69 -1.55 24.85 -0.27
N GLY A 70 -1.14 24.33 0.89
CA GLY A 70 -2.05 23.82 1.92
C GLY A 70 -2.44 22.34 1.76
N GLN A 71 -1.81 21.61 0.83
CA GLN A 71 -2.06 20.18 0.59
C GLN A 71 -0.79 19.34 0.81
N THR A 72 -0.99 18.14 1.35
CA THR A 72 0.02 17.07 1.46
C THR A 72 0.55 16.68 0.09
N PHE A 73 1.85 16.43 -0.01
CA PHE A 73 2.45 15.93 -1.24
C PHE A 73 2.28 14.41 -1.35
N VAL A 74 1.64 13.94 -2.43
CA VAL A 74 1.50 12.50 -2.69
C VAL A 74 2.59 12.07 -3.67
N HIS A 75 3.50 11.21 -3.22
CA HIS A 75 4.58 10.67 -4.05
C HIS A 75 4.04 9.63 -5.04
N TRP A 76 3.26 8.64 -4.57
CA TRP A 76 2.62 7.63 -5.43
C TRP A 76 1.18 7.34 -5.04
N VAL A 77 0.40 6.99 -6.06
CA VAL A 77 -0.89 6.33 -5.93
C VAL A 77 -0.89 5.12 -6.84
N ILE A 78 -1.04 3.93 -6.27
CA ILE A 78 -1.17 2.68 -7.01
C ILE A 78 -2.47 2.01 -6.59
N TYR A 79 -3.32 1.67 -7.55
CA TYR A 79 -4.66 1.14 -7.28
C TYR A 79 -4.98 -0.02 -8.22
N LYS A 80 -6.10 -0.72 -7.95
CA LYS A 80 -6.47 -1.98 -8.62
C LYS A 80 -5.43 -3.11 -8.44
N ILE A 81 -4.61 -3.05 -7.39
CA ILE A 81 -3.70 -4.14 -7.02
C ILE A 81 -4.57 -5.37 -6.67
N PRO A 82 -4.34 -6.56 -7.24
CA PRO A 82 -5.17 -7.73 -6.95
C PRO A 82 -5.21 -8.07 -5.45
N GLY A 83 -6.37 -8.44 -4.92
CA GLY A 83 -6.53 -8.80 -3.49
C GLY A 83 -5.72 -10.03 -3.06
N THR A 84 -5.21 -10.80 -4.02
CA THR A 84 -4.29 -11.93 -3.80
C THR A 84 -2.82 -11.50 -3.65
N ALA A 85 -2.47 -10.28 -4.07
CA ALA A 85 -1.11 -9.77 -3.97
C ALA A 85 -0.65 -9.68 -2.51
N LYS A 86 0.65 -9.90 -2.30
CA LYS A 86 1.30 -9.89 -0.98
C LYS A 86 2.34 -8.79 -0.83
N GLY A 87 2.42 -7.91 -1.82
CA GLY A 87 3.48 -6.92 -1.94
C GLY A 87 3.52 -6.25 -3.29
N LEU A 88 4.42 -5.26 -3.40
CA LEU A 88 4.88 -4.67 -4.64
C LEU A 88 6.39 -4.88 -4.75
N PRO A 89 6.93 -5.17 -5.94
CA PRO A 89 8.36 -5.15 -6.14
C PRO A 89 8.90 -3.73 -5.94
N GLY A 90 10.19 -3.63 -5.67
CA GLY A 90 10.89 -2.34 -5.74
C GLY A 90 11.08 -1.91 -7.19
N GLU A 91 11.52 -0.67 -7.36
CA GLU A 91 11.87 -0.07 -8.66
C GLU A 91 10.72 -0.12 -9.69
N LEU A 92 9.49 0.15 -9.23
CA LEU A 92 8.34 0.26 -10.11
C LEU A 92 8.55 1.37 -11.15
N PRO A 93 8.06 1.19 -12.39
CA PRO A 93 8.16 2.21 -13.43
C PRO A 93 7.51 3.53 -12.98
N MET A 94 8.13 4.65 -13.32
CA MET A 94 7.50 5.95 -13.15
C MET A 94 6.18 6.01 -13.93
N GLY A 95 5.07 6.30 -13.23
CA GLY A 95 3.73 6.42 -13.82
C GLY A 95 2.95 5.09 -13.92
N ALA A 96 3.39 4.03 -13.24
CA ALA A 96 2.66 2.77 -13.10
C ALA A 96 1.38 2.89 -12.26
#